data_AF-A0A843BCV2-F1
#
_entry.id   AF-A0A843BCV2-F1
#
_cell.length_a   1.000
_cell.length_b   1.000
_cell.length_c   1.000
_cell.angle_alpha   90.00
_cell.angle_beta   90.00
_cell.angle_gamma   90.00
#
_symmetry.space_group_name_H-M   'P 1'
#
loop_
_entity.id
_entity.type
_entity.pdbx_description
1 polymer ?
#
loop_
_entity_poly.entity_id
_entity_poly.type
_entity_poly.pdbx_seq_one_letter_code
_entity_poly.pdbx_strand_id
1 'polypeptide(L)' 'MRGDAQPVPTPPGSQRQTVYGSVTLNGQTCFMIAKKTNGRSFIRYLDKLWRRFGKSAVIVDNAAYHDSRLV' A
#
# COMPACT_ATOMS: atom_id res chain seq x y z
N MET A 1 -26.83 11.07 -6.83
CA MET A 1 -26.33 11.74 -5.62
C MET A 1 -24.82 11.92 -5.78
N ARG A 2 -24.33 13.16 -5.96
CA ARG A 2 -22.89 13.46 -5.94
C ARG A 2 -22.47 13.43 -4.47
N GLY A 3 -21.59 12.49 -4.11
CA GLY A 3 -20.95 12.50 -2.80
C GLY A 3 -19.90 13.58 -2.81
N ASP A 4 -20.20 14.72 -2.20
CA ASP A 4 -19.21 15.77 -1.98
C ASP A 4 -18.15 15.21 -1.02
N ALA A 5 -16.92 15.04 -1.53
CA ALA A 5 -15.79 14.60 -0.72
C ALA A 5 -15.47 15.70 0.30
N GLN A 6 -15.95 15.52 1.53
CA GLN A 6 -15.66 16.40 2.65
C GLN A 6 -14.17 16.20 3.06
N PRO A 7 -13.37 17.28 3.16
CA PRO A 7 -12.00 17.18 3.64
C PRO A 7 -11.98 16.64 5.07
N VAL A 8 -11.23 15.57 5.32
CA VAL A 8 -11.05 15.04 6.67
C VAL A 8 -9.96 15.84 7.38
N PRO A 9 -10.23 16.44 8.56
CA PRO A 9 -9.22 17.18 9.30
C PRO A 9 -8.04 16.27 9.68
N THR A 10 -6.83 16.73 9.38
CA THR A 10 -5.60 16.01 9.72
C THR A 10 -5.31 16.20 11.22
N PRO A 11 -5.04 15.14 11.99
CA PRO A 11 -4.74 15.25 13.42
C PRO A 11 -3.51 16.15 13.66
N PRO A 12 -3.48 16.93 14.76
CA PRO A 12 -2.29 17.70 15.13
C PRO A 12 -1.15 16.73 15.49
N GLY A 13 -0.05 16.82 14.74
CA GLY A 13 1.14 15.98 14.89
C GLY A 13 1.60 15.38 13.56
N SER A 14 2.91 15.20 13.39
CA SER A 14 3.53 14.60 12.19
C SER A 14 3.34 13.08 12.12
N GLN A 15 2.15 12.58 12.42
CA GLN A 15 1.86 11.15 12.33
C GLN A 15 1.63 10.75 10.87
N ARG A 16 2.71 10.77 10.07
CA ARG A 16 2.72 10.22 8.72
C ARG A 16 2.47 8.72 8.81
N GLN A 17 1.37 8.27 8.25
CA GLN A 17 1.10 6.86 8.01
C GLN A 17 1.36 6.55 6.54
N THR A 18 1.94 5.39 6.27
CA THR A 18 2.13 4.89 4.91
C THR A 18 0.93 4.03 4.55
N VAL A 19 0.33 4.26 3.37
CA VAL A 19 -0.71 3.39 2.83
C VAL A 19 -0.15 2.69 1.60
N TYR A 20 -0.15 1.36 1.63
CA TYR A 20 0.06 0.52 0.45
C TYR A 20 -1.28 0.21 -0.20
N GLY A 21 -1.34 0.29 -1.52
CA GLY A 21 -2.57 0.08 -2.29
C GLY A 21 -2.27 -0.58 -3.63
N SER A 22 -3.18 -1.44 -4.07
CA SER A 22 -3.12 -2.10 -5.38
C SER A 22 -4.51 -2.14 -5.98
N VAL A 23 -4.55 -2.09 -7.30
CA VAL A 23 -5.72 -2.40 -8.10
C VAL A 23 -5.33 -3.45 -9.13
N THR A 24 -6.23 -4.41 -9.33
CA THR A 24 -6.09 -5.46 -10.34
C THR A 24 -6.80 -5.03 -11.63
N LEU A 25 -6.49 -5.69 -12.76
CA LEU A 25 -7.10 -5.34 -14.05
C LEU A 25 -8.63 -5.54 -14.08
N ASN A 26 -9.18 -6.43 -13.24
CA ASN A 26 -10.62 -6.63 -13.08
C ASN A 26 -11.23 -5.72 -11.99
N GLY A 27 -10.49 -4.72 -11.49
CA GLY A 27 -11.00 -3.68 -10.59
C GLY A 27 -11.03 -4.04 -9.11
N GLN A 28 -10.48 -5.18 -8.69
CA GLN A 28 -10.37 -5.51 -7.26
C GLN A 28 -9.25 -4.72 -6.59
N THR A 29 -9.49 -4.24 -5.36
CA THR A 29 -8.55 -3.42 -4.61
C THR A 29 -8.07 -4.10 -3.32
N CYS A 30 -6.85 -3.74 -2.87
CA CYS A 30 -6.31 -4.19 -1.58
C CYS A 30 -5.44 -3.09 -0.96
N PHE A 31 -5.73 -2.73 0.29
CA PHE A 31 -5.02 -1.67 1.01
C PHE A 31 -4.40 -2.18 2.31
N MET A 32 -3.27 -1.60 2.73
CA MET A 32 -2.67 -1.85 4.03
C MET A 32 -2.02 -0.58 4.59
N ILE A 33 -2.32 -0.27 5.84
CA ILE A 33 -1.67 0.82 6.57
C ILE A 33 -0.40 0.30 7.26
N ALA A 34 0.69 1.03 7.13
CA ALA A 34 1.96 0.78 7.81
C ALA A 34 2.45 2.04 8.53
N LYS A 35 3.17 1.85 9.64
CA LYS A 35 3.74 2.97 10.41
C LYS A 35 4.91 3.65 9.70
N LYS A 36 5.65 2.92 8.85
CA LYS A 36 6.81 3.41 8.09
C LYS A 36 6.92 2.64 6.77
N THR A 37 7.51 3.25 5.76
CA THR A 37 7.87 2.61 4.49
C THR A 37 9.27 1.98 4.60
N ASN A 38 9.36 0.66 4.49
CA ASN A 38 10.61 -0.09 4.39
C ASN A 38 10.37 -1.48 3.76
N GLY A 39 11.44 -2.24 3.52
CA GLY A 39 11.34 -3.58 2.92
C GLY A 39 10.45 -4.54 3.72
N ARG A 40 10.50 -4.50 5.06
CA ARG A 40 9.67 -5.38 5.90
C ARG A 40 8.18 -5.06 5.78
N SER A 41 7.79 -3.78 5.80
CA SER A 41 6.40 -3.40 5.61
C SER A 41 5.92 -3.71 4.20
N PHE A 42 6.80 -3.60 3.20
CA PHE A 42 6.48 -3.98 1.83
C PHE A 42 6.28 -5.48 1.65
N ILE A 43 7.16 -6.34 2.18
CA ILE A 43 6.99 -7.81 2.16
C ILE A 43 5.66 -8.22 2.82
N ARG A 44 5.33 -7.64 3.98
CA ARG A 44 4.03 -7.89 4.63
C ARG A 44 2.85 -7.51 3.76
N TYR A 45 2.98 -6.47 2.93
CA TYR A 45 1.96 -6.09 1.97
C TYR A 45 1.84 -7.12 0.84
N LEU A 46 2.97 -7.60 0.30
CA LEU A 46 2.99 -8.65 -0.72
C LEU A 46 2.38 -9.96 -0.21
N ASP A 47 2.64 -10.35 1.04
CA ASP A 47 2.00 -11.51 1.67
C ASP A 47 0.48 -11.34 1.73
N LYS A 48 0.01 -10.13 2.06
CA LYS A 48 -1.42 -9.80 2.07
C LYS A 48 -2.01 -9.89 0.65
N LEU A 49 -1.31 -9.40 -0.37
CA LEU A 49 -1.74 -9.53 -1.76
C LEU A 49 -1.83 -10.98 -2.18
N TRP A 50 -0.81 -11.78 -1.88
CA TRP A 50 -0.79 -13.19 -2.22
C TRP A 50 -1.94 -13.97 -1.56
N ARG A 51 -2.24 -13.69 -0.29
CA ARG A 51 -3.41 -14.28 0.40
C ARG A 51 -4.75 -13.83 -0.19
N ARG A 52 -4.83 -12.61 -0.73
CA ARG A 52 -6.07 -12.01 -1.26
C ARG A 52 -6.35 -12.45 -2.70
N PHE A 53 -5.33 -12.48 -3.56
CA PHE A 53 -5.44 -12.64 -5.01
C PHE A 53 -4.72 -13.89 -5.55
N GLY A 54 -3.97 -14.61 -4.72
CA GLY A 54 -3.18 -15.76 -5.14
C GLY A 54 -1.88 -15.34 -5.83
N LYS A 55 -1.36 -16.19 -6.73
CA LYS A 55 -0.17 -15.87 -7.53
C LYS A 55 -0.50 -14.71 -8.47
N SER A 56 0.30 -13.64 -8.43
CA SER A 56 0.07 -12.44 -9.23
C SER A 56 1.40 -11.83 -9.67
N ALA A 57 1.43 -11.26 -10.88
CA ALA A 57 2.50 -10.34 -11.27
C ALA A 57 2.18 -8.96 -10.69
N VAL A 58 3.15 -8.32 -10.06
CA VAL A 58 3.00 -7.00 -9.45
C VAL A 58 3.91 -6.02 -10.17
N ILE A 59 3.34 -4.90 -10.62
CA ILE A 59 4.08 -3.78 -11.20
C ILE A 59 4.28 -2.76 -10.09
N VAL A 60 5.53 -2.39 -9.82
CA VAL A 60 5.92 -1.39 -8.83
C VAL A 60 6.96 -0.45 -9.43
N ASP A 61 7.13 0.74 -8.85
CA ASP A 61 8.22 1.64 -9.23
C ASP A 61 9.59 1.09 -8.77
N ASN A 62 10.66 1.78 -9.17
CA ASN A 62 12.02 1.42 -8.79
C ASN A 62 12.47 2.08 -7.47
N ALA A 63 11.64 2.00 -6.42
CA ALA A 63 12.03 2.46 -5.09
C ALA A 63 12.98 1.47 -4.40
N ALA A 64 13.99 1.98 -3.68
CA ALA A 64 15.03 1.15 -3.04
C ALA A 64 14.48 0.06 -2.11
N TYR A 65 13.36 0.32 -1.42
CA TYR A 65 12.75 -0.65 -0.51
C TYR A 65 11.95 -1.75 -1.21
N HIS A 66 11.77 -1.69 -2.53
CA HIS A 66 11.22 -2.79 -3.33
C HIS A 66 12.28 -3.87 -3.62
N ASP A 67 13.56 -3.51 -3.56
CA ASP A 67 14.67 -4.46 -3.65
C ASP A 67 15.24 -4.75 -2.26
N SER A 68 14.71 -5.79 -1.63
CA SER A 68 15.11 -6.18 -0.28
C SER A 68 16.47 -6.87 -0.21
N ARG A 69 17.22 -7.01 -1.33
CA ARG A 69 18.61 -7.50 -1.28
C ARG A 69 19.61 -6.39 -0.94
N LEU A 70 19.15 -5.14 -0.93
CA LEU A 70 19.96 -3.94 -0.69
C LEU A 70 19.79 -3.36 0.72
N VAL A 71 19.09 -4.07 1.63
CA VAL A 71 18.86 -3.65 3.04
C VAL A 71 19.17 -4.78 4.01
#